data_AF-A0A2N9AN84-F1
#
_entry.id   AF-A0A2N9AN84-F1
#
_cell.length_a   1.000
_cell.length_b   1.000
_cell.length_c   1.000
_cell.angle_alpha   90.00
_cell.angle_beta   90.00
_cell.angle_gamma   90.00
#
_symmetry.space_group_name_H-M   'P 1'
#
loop_
_entity.id
_entity.type
_entity.pdbx_description
1 polymer ?
#
loop_
_entity_poly.entity_id
_entity_poly.type
_entity_poly.pdbx_seq_one_letter_code
_entity_poly.pdbx_strand_id
1 'polypeptide(L)'
;MSTIATATAHKIALSVCKGDYQKSLINGWASWAGSDLKGSAARYGGRYRDSRDSLIAACRDAGLRVQVSKIGPRQSLVATILTRAEAARIRETVPGVDPCVEGRALEARIDRVEKKTAAAARKRARELAVDEVALSQLTV
;
A
#
# COMPACT_ATOMS: atom_id res chain seq x y z
N MET A 1 5.53 -0.21 -8.36
CA MET A 1 4.77 -1.38 -7.87
C MET A 1 3.29 -1.11 -8.12
N SER A 2 2.65 -1.86 -9.03
CA SER A 2 1.27 -1.60 -9.48
C SER A 2 0.22 -2.44 -8.74
N THR A 3 0.63 -3.49 -8.02
CA THR A 3 -0.27 -4.36 -7.26
C THR A 3 0.29 -4.63 -5.88
N ILE A 4 -0.59 -4.58 -4.87
CA ILE A 4 -0.31 -4.94 -3.49
C ILE A 4 -1.32 -6.02 -3.11
N ALA A 5 -0.84 -7.25 -2.87
CA ALA A 5 -1.68 -8.38 -2.51
C ALA A 5 -1.05 -9.15 -1.35
N THR A 6 -1.88 -9.64 -0.43
CA THR A 6 -1.44 -10.62 0.57
C THR A 6 -1.11 -11.95 -0.12
N ALA A 7 -0.25 -12.76 0.48
CA ALA A 7 0.20 -14.02 -0.13
C ALA A 7 -0.96 -14.95 -0.51
N THR A 8 -1.99 -15.03 0.35
CA THR A 8 -3.19 -15.83 0.10
C THR A 8 -4.03 -15.25 -1.03
N ALA A 9 -4.32 -13.94 -0.99
CA ALA A 9 -5.10 -13.28 -2.02
C ALA A 9 -4.41 -13.32 -3.39
N HIS A 10 -3.08 -13.21 -3.41
CA HIS A 10 -2.26 -13.30 -4.62
C HIS A 10 -2.42 -14.66 -5.31
N LYS A 11 -2.36 -15.77 -4.55
CA LYS A 11 -2.55 -17.13 -5.10
C LYS A 11 -3.95 -17.31 -5.70
N ILE A 12 -4.99 -16.85 -5.01
CA ILE A 12 -6.37 -16.94 -5.50
C ILE A 12 -6.53 -16.06 -6.75
N ALA A 13 -6.00 -14.84 -6.75
CA ALA A 13 -6.07 -13.94 -7.90
C ALA A 13 -5.38 -14.53 -9.14
N LEU A 14 -4.25 -15.21 -8.98
CA LEU A 14 -3.58 -15.91 -10.08
C LEU A 14 -4.42 -17.08 -10.62
N SER A 15 -5.14 -17.79 -9.77
CA SER A 15 -5.97 -18.94 -10.19
C SER A 15 -7.18 -18.55 -11.06
N VAL A 16 -7.65 -17.30 -10.94
CA VAL A 16 -8.79 -16.78 -11.72
C VAL A 16 -8.36 -16.02 -12.98
N CYS A 17 -7.05 -15.88 -13.22
CA CYS A 17 -6.53 -15.20 -14.40
C CYS A 17 -6.78 -16.04 -15.66
N LYS A 18 -7.36 -15.40 -16.68
CA LYS A 18 -7.68 -15.98 -17.99
C LYS A 18 -6.52 -15.93 -18.99
N GLY A 19 -5.46 -15.18 -18.69
CA GLY A 19 -4.33 -15.02 -19.61
C GLY A 19 -3.17 -14.25 -19.01
N ASP A 20 -2.08 -14.15 -19.78
CA ASP A 20 -0.80 -13.65 -19.27
C ASP A 20 -0.80 -12.16 -18.96
N TYR A 21 -1.62 -11.36 -19.65
CA TYR A 21 -1.81 -9.96 -19.29
C TYR A 21 -2.36 -9.81 -17.86
N GLN A 22 -3.36 -10.61 -17.49
CA GLN A 22 -3.95 -10.58 -16.15
C GLN A 22 -2.95 -11.06 -15.10
N LYS A 23 -2.19 -12.14 -15.39
CA LYS A 23 -1.10 -12.59 -14.50
C LYS A 23 -0.05 -11.49 -14.31
N SER A 24 0.29 -10.77 -15.38
CA SER A 24 1.25 -9.66 -15.34
C SER A 24 0.74 -8.49 -14.50
N LEU A 25 -0.57 -8.23 -14.47
CA LEU A 25 -1.17 -7.25 -13.55
C LEU A 25 -1.01 -7.72 -12.10
N ILE A 26 -1.37 -8.96 -11.79
CA ILE A 26 -1.27 -9.50 -10.42
C ILE A 26 0.17 -9.52 -9.91
N ASN A 27 1.13 -9.93 -10.74
CA ASN A 27 2.55 -9.93 -10.43
C ASN A 27 3.18 -8.52 -10.39
N GLY A 28 2.43 -7.49 -10.81
CA GLY A 28 2.90 -6.10 -10.80
C GLY A 28 3.85 -5.72 -11.94
N TRP A 29 3.92 -6.53 -13.00
CA TRP A 29 4.70 -6.27 -14.22
C TRP A 29 3.97 -5.33 -15.19
N ALA A 30 2.64 -5.43 -15.22
CA ALA A 30 1.78 -4.56 -16.04
C ALA A 30 1.16 -3.43 -15.20
N SER A 31 0.79 -2.33 -15.87
CA SER A 31 0.15 -1.17 -15.25
C SER A 31 -1.37 -1.28 -15.28
N TRP A 32 -2.02 -1.04 -14.14
CA TRP A 32 -3.48 -0.90 -14.07
C TRP A 32 -4.00 0.34 -14.81
N ALA A 33 -3.15 1.33 -15.07
CA ALA A 33 -3.50 2.47 -15.92
C ALA A 33 -3.44 2.15 -17.41
N GLY A 34 -2.74 1.08 -17.82
CA GLY A 34 -2.47 0.77 -19.22
C GLY A 34 -1.44 1.72 -19.86
N SER A 35 -0.67 2.46 -19.04
CA SER A 35 0.39 3.38 -19.51
C SER A 35 1.58 2.66 -20.17
N ASP A 36 1.67 1.36 -19.94
CA ASP A 36 2.60 0.41 -20.56
C ASP A 36 2.16 -0.03 -21.96
N LEU A 37 0.89 0.19 -22.33
CA LEU A 37 0.38 -0.12 -23.67
C LEU A 37 0.92 0.91 -24.68
N LYS A 38 1.81 0.47 -25.56
CA LYS A 38 2.44 1.29 -26.61
C LYS A 38 2.24 0.69 -28.00
N GLY A 39 2.39 1.52 -29.03
CA GLY A 39 2.31 1.08 -30.43
C GLY A 39 0.98 0.41 -30.76
N SER A 40 1.04 -0.78 -31.38
CA SER A 40 -0.16 -1.56 -31.74
C SER A 40 -1.02 -1.93 -30.52
N ALA A 41 -0.43 -2.15 -29.34
CA ALA A 41 -1.18 -2.47 -28.13
C ALA A 41 -2.08 -1.32 -27.67
N ALA A 42 -1.67 -0.07 -27.88
CA ALA A 42 -2.47 1.11 -27.55
C ALA A 42 -3.79 1.16 -28.35
N ARG A 43 -3.78 0.66 -29.60
CA ARG A 43 -4.99 0.55 -30.44
C ARG A 43 -6.04 -0.38 -29.85
N TYR A 44 -5.62 -1.35 -29.04
CA TYR A 44 -6.50 -2.29 -28.33
C TYR A 44 -6.76 -1.89 -26.88
N GLY A 45 -6.51 -0.63 -26.50
CA GLY A 45 -6.66 -0.15 -25.13
C GLY A 45 -8.03 -0.44 -24.49
N GLY A 46 -9.10 -0.43 -25.30
CA GLY A 46 -10.44 -0.87 -24.89
C GLY A 46 -10.46 -2.33 -24.43
N ARG A 47 -9.94 -3.27 -25.23
CA ARG A 47 -9.88 -4.69 -24.86
C ARG A 47 -9.05 -4.95 -23.60
N TYR A 48 -7.95 -4.20 -23.41
CA TYR A 48 -7.17 -4.29 -22.19
C TYR A 48 -7.90 -3.70 -20.97
N ARG A 49 -8.78 -2.70 -21.16
CA ARG A 49 -9.69 -2.23 -20.11
C ARG A 49 -10.70 -3.33 -19.75
N ASP A 50 -11.36 -3.91 -20.74
CA ASP A 50 -12.33 -4.98 -20.52
C ASP A 50 -11.69 -6.20 -19.83
N SER A 51 -10.43 -6.51 -20.17
CA SER A 51 -9.66 -7.56 -19.51
C SER A 51 -9.38 -7.26 -18.03
N ARG A 52 -9.08 -6.00 -17.68
CA ARG A 52 -8.92 -5.56 -16.27
C ARG A 52 -10.24 -5.66 -15.51
N ASP A 53 -11.34 -5.20 -16.10
CA ASP A 53 -12.65 -5.23 -15.47
C ASP A 53 -13.13 -6.67 -15.26
N SER A 54 -12.90 -7.55 -16.24
CA SER A 54 -13.19 -8.99 -16.09
C SER A 54 -12.35 -9.65 -14.99
N LEU A 55 -11.08 -9.26 -14.82
CA LEU A 55 -10.25 -9.75 -13.73
C LEU A 55 -10.78 -9.30 -12.37
N ILE A 56 -11.17 -8.02 -12.25
CA ILE A 56 -11.76 -7.48 -11.02
C ILE A 56 -13.04 -8.24 -10.65
N ALA A 57 -13.91 -8.50 -11.63
CA ALA A 57 -15.12 -9.29 -11.43
C ALA A 57 -14.80 -10.72 -10.95
N ALA A 58 -13.90 -11.42 -11.65
CA ALA A 58 -13.52 -12.79 -11.30
C ALA A 58 -12.89 -12.88 -9.89
N CYS A 59 -12.07 -11.91 -9.50
CA CYS A 59 -11.54 -11.83 -8.14
C CYS A 59 -12.64 -11.63 -7.10
N ARG A 60 -13.63 -10.78 -7.38
CA ARG A 60 -14.78 -10.55 -6.47
C ARG A 60 -15.64 -11.80 -6.33
N ASP A 61 -15.87 -12.52 -7.42
CA ASP A 61 -16.62 -13.78 -7.43
C ASP A 61 -15.87 -14.86 -6.62
N ALA A 62 -14.54 -14.86 -6.66
CA ALA A 62 -13.68 -15.70 -5.82
C ALA A 62 -13.59 -15.25 -4.35
N GLY A 63 -14.38 -14.25 -3.94
CA GLY A 63 -14.43 -13.77 -2.56
C GLY A 63 -13.27 -12.85 -2.17
N LEU A 64 -12.56 -12.27 -3.12
CA LEU A 64 -11.52 -11.26 -2.87
C LEU A 64 -12.11 -9.86 -2.86
N ARG A 65 -11.57 -8.99 -2.00
CA ARG A 65 -11.78 -7.55 -2.06
C ARG A 65 -10.69 -6.95 -2.94
N VAL A 66 -11.10 -6.28 -4.02
CA VAL A 66 -10.21 -5.58 -4.94
C VAL A 66 -10.56 -4.09 -4.93
N GLN A 67 -9.57 -3.26 -4.61
CA GLN A 67 -9.67 -1.81 -4.66
C GLN A 67 -8.56 -1.25 -5.54
N VAL A 68 -8.93 -0.53 -6.60
CA VAL A 68 -7.97 0.18 -7.45
C VAL A 68 -8.01 1.66 -7.05
N SER A 69 -6.90 2.17 -6.52
CA SER A 69 -6.77 3.53 -6.03
C SER A 69 -5.65 4.27 -6.73
N LYS A 70 -5.80 5.58 -6.89
CA LYS A 70 -4.72 6.48 -7.31
C LYS A 70 -3.84 6.77 -6.10
N ILE A 71 -2.55 6.47 -6.20
CA ILE A 71 -1.57 6.69 -5.13
C ILE A 71 -0.47 7.64 -5.63
N GLY A 72 -0.07 8.57 -4.74
CA GLY A 72 1.05 9.47 -4.94
C GLY A 72 0.76 10.68 -5.86
N PRO A 73 1.74 11.59 -5.99
CA PRO A 73 1.57 12.86 -6.72
C PRO A 73 1.32 12.65 -8.22
N ARG A 74 1.77 11.52 -8.77
CA ARG A 74 1.58 11.14 -10.17
C ARG A 74 0.27 10.36 -10.43
N GLN A 75 -0.60 10.22 -9.42
CA GLN A 75 -1.87 9.49 -9.50
C GLN A 75 -1.75 8.09 -10.14
N SER A 76 -0.69 7.36 -9.78
CA SER A 76 -0.48 6.01 -10.32
C SER A 76 -1.56 5.08 -9.80
N LEU A 77 -2.18 4.30 -10.69
CA LEU A 77 -3.18 3.31 -10.27
C LEU A 77 -2.49 2.11 -9.64
N VAL A 78 -2.90 1.78 -8.42
CA VAL A 78 -2.45 0.63 -7.65
C VAL A 78 -3.66 -0.21 -7.26
N ALA A 79 -3.61 -1.50 -7.56
CA ALA A 79 -4.63 -2.45 -7.09
C ALA A 79 -4.22 -3.05 -5.76
N THR A 80 -5.09 -2.94 -4.76
CA THR A 80 -4.98 -3.62 -3.47
C THR A 80 -5.93 -4.80 -3.47
N ILE A 81 -5.40 -6.00 -3.22
CA ILE A 81 -6.15 -7.26 -3.28
C ILE A 81 -6.01 -7.99 -1.95
N LEU A 82 -7.15 -8.25 -1.30
CA LEU A 82 -7.22 -8.87 0.02
C LEU A 82 -8.29 -9.96 0.03
N THR A 83 -8.15 -10.95 0.88
CA THR A 83 -9.28 -11.82 1.23
C THR A 83 -10.28 -11.05 2.11
N ARG A 84 -11.55 -11.50 2.15
CA ARG A 84 -12.55 -10.92 3.07
C ARG A 84 -12.09 -10.92 4.53
N ALA A 85 -11.44 -12.00 4.97
CA ALA A 85 -10.93 -12.12 6.33
C ALA A 85 -9.81 -11.12 6.63
N GLU A 86 -8.91 -10.87 5.68
CA GLU A 86 -7.85 -9.86 5.83
C GLU A 86 -8.41 -8.45 5.78
N ALA A 87 -9.34 -8.18 4.86
CA ALA A 87 -10.01 -6.89 4.76
C ALA A 87 -10.77 -6.53 6.05
N ALA A 88 -11.41 -7.50 6.70
CA ALA A 88 -12.11 -7.30 7.97
C ALA A 88 -11.19 -6.95 9.15
N ARG A 89 -9.90 -7.33 9.09
CA ARG A 89 -8.91 -6.96 10.12
C ARG A 89 -8.42 -5.53 9.99
N ILE A 90 -8.53 -4.96 8.80
CA ILE A 90 -8.21 -3.56 8.54
C ILE A 90 -9.46 -2.78 8.94
N ARG A 91 -9.38 -1.97 10.00
CA ARG A 91 -10.47 -1.03 10.34
C ARG A 91 -10.78 -0.22 9.10
N GLU A 92 -11.98 -0.38 8.56
CA GLU A 92 -12.41 0.34 7.36
C GLU A 92 -12.25 1.85 7.58
N THR A 93 -11.38 2.48 6.79
CA THR A 93 -11.55 3.89 6.46
C THR A 93 -12.80 3.99 5.60
N VAL A 94 -13.78 4.71 6.12
CA VAL A 94 -15.12 4.88 5.54
C VAL A 94 -15.01 5.39 4.09
N PRO A 95 -15.70 4.77 3.12
CA PRO A 95 -15.75 5.29 1.75
C PRO A 95 -16.37 6.70 1.73
N GLY A 96 -15.66 7.68 1.16
CA GLY A 96 -16.11 9.07 1.08
C GLY A 96 -15.24 10.09 1.82
N VAL A 97 -14.22 9.63 2.55
CA VAL A 97 -13.19 10.52 3.12
C VAL A 97 -12.10 10.72 2.06
N ASP A 98 -11.96 11.97 1.61
CA ASP A 98 -11.02 12.38 0.58
C ASP A 98 -9.58 11.97 0.96
N PRO A 99 -8.88 11.11 0.18
CA PRO A 99 -7.57 10.58 0.55
C PRO A 99 -6.49 11.67 0.69
N CYS A 100 -6.70 12.86 0.13
CA CYS A 100 -5.83 14.02 0.38
C CYS A 100 -5.88 14.52 1.83
N VAL A 101 -7.02 14.36 2.52
CA VAL A 101 -7.20 14.76 3.92
C VAL A 101 -6.48 13.79 4.85
N GLU A 102 -6.49 12.48 4.53
CA GLU A 102 -5.70 11.49 5.28
C GLU A 102 -4.21 11.60 5.03
N GLY A 103 -3.74 11.93 3.83
CA GLY A 103 -2.29 12.11 3.56
C GLY A 103 -1.67 13.14 4.50
N ARG A 104 -2.27 14.34 4.61
CA ARG A 104 -1.83 15.37 5.56
C ARG A 104 -2.00 14.97 7.02
N ALA A 105 -3.11 14.30 7.37
CA ALA A 105 -3.35 13.88 8.74
C ALA A 105 -2.42 12.74 9.18
N LEU A 106 -2.02 11.87 8.26
CA LEU A 106 -1.06 10.79 8.47
C LEU A 106 0.37 11.35 8.57
N GLU A 107 0.77 12.27 7.70
CA GLU A 107 2.04 12.99 7.81
C GLU A 107 2.14 13.72 9.16
N ALA A 108 1.11 14.45 9.57
CA ALA A 108 1.08 15.11 10.87
C ALA A 108 1.15 14.15 12.07
N ARG A 109 0.65 12.91 11.91
CA ARG A 109 0.77 11.84 12.91
C ARG A 109 2.18 11.26 12.95
N ILE A 110 2.78 11.01 11.80
CA ILE A 110 4.18 10.54 11.67
C ILE A 110 5.12 11.57 12.31
N ASP A 111 5.00 12.85 11.94
CA ASP A 111 5.76 13.96 12.53
C ASP A 111 5.63 14.02 14.06
N ARG A 112 4.43 13.79 14.58
CA ARG A 112 4.18 13.79 16.03
C ARG A 112 4.88 12.62 16.71
N VAL A 113 4.86 11.44 16.10
CA VAL A 113 5.56 10.26 16.61
C VAL A 113 7.07 10.48 16.58
N GLU A 114 7.62 10.99 15.48
CA GLU A 114 9.04 11.31 15.33
C GLU A 114 9.51 12.36 16.34
N LYS A 115 8.74 13.43 16.55
CA LYS A 115 9.04 14.44 17.58
C LYS A 115 9.03 13.82 18.99
N LYS A 116 8.09 12.92 19.26
CA LYS A 116 7.98 12.25 20.56
C LYS A 116 9.14 11.28 20.79
N THR A 117 9.54 10.51 19.79
CA THR A 117 10.69 9.60 19.87
C THR A 117 12.00 10.38 20.01
N ALA A 118 12.17 11.48 19.28
CA ALA A 118 13.32 12.38 19.42
C ALA A 118 13.39 13.02 20.82
N ALA A 119 12.27 13.45 21.38
CA ALA A 119 12.21 13.96 22.75
C ALA A 119 12.57 12.89 23.78
N ALA A 120 12.08 11.66 23.61
CA ALA A 120 12.44 10.54 24.47
C ALA A 120 13.93 10.18 24.38
N ALA A 121 14.52 10.23 23.19
CA ALA A 121 15.96 10.02 22.98
C ALA A 121 16.80 11.10 23.68
N ARG A 122 16.40 12.38 23.59
CA ARG A 122 17.06 13.48 24.31
C ARG A 122 16.97 13.33 25.82
N LYS A 123 15.81 12.86 26.34
CA LYS A 123 15.64 12.58 27.77
C LYS A 123 16.59 11.47 28.23
N ARG A 124 16.64 10.35 27.50
CA ARG A 124 17.57 9.25 27.78
C ARG A 124 19.04 9.67 27.73
N ALA A 125 19.42 10.51 26.77
CA ALA A 125 20.80 11.02 26.67
C ALA A 125 21.18 11.89 27.88
N ARG A 126 20.24 12.67 28.42
CA ARG A 126 20.46 13.45 29.65
C ARG A 126 20.57 12.57 30.88
N GLU A 127 19.72 11.53 30.98
CA GLU A 127 19.78 10.57 32.09
C GLU A 127 21.13 9.83 32.10
N LEU A 128 21.58 9.33 30.94
CA LEU A 128 22.90 8.72 30.77
C LEU A 128 24.05 9.67 31.15
N ALA A 129 23.98 10.93 30.74
CA ALA A 129 25.00 11.92 31.10
C ALA A 129 25.02 12.24 32.60
N VAL A 130 23.86 12.23 33.27
CA VAL A 130 23.77 12.39 34.73
C VAL A 130 24.35 11.17 35.45
N ASP A 131 24.06 9.96 34.97
CA ASP A 131 24.60 8.71 35.52
C ASP A 131 26.13 8.63 35.35
N GLU A 132 26.65 9.07 34.21
CA GLU A 132 28.09 9.11 33.92
C GLU A 132 28.82 10.13 34.83
N VAL A 133 28.21 11.30 35.05
CA VAL A 133 28.73 12.29 36.02
C VAL A 133 28.69 11.73 37.45
N ALA A 134 27.61 11.06 37.84
CA ALA A 134 27.50 10.43 39.18
C ALA A 134 28.55 9.33 39.40
N LEU A 135 28.84 8.51 38.39
CA LEU A 135 29.88 7.49 38.42
C LEU A 135 31.30 8.08 38.54
N SER A 136 31.57 9.21 37.87
CA SER A 136 32.86 9.89 37.94
C SER A 136 33.15 10.52 39.32
N GLN A 137 32.10 10.87 40.08
CA GLN A 137 32.24 11.41 41.44
C GLN A 137 32.43 10.33 42.52
N LEU A 138 32.14 9.06 42.20
CA LEU A 138 32.33 7.91 43.10
C LEU A 138 33.68 7.19 42.89
N THR A 139 34.43 7.56 41.86
CA THR A 139 35.74 6.98 41.51
C THR A 139 36.93 7.85 41.95
N VAL A 140 36.69 8.85 42.81
CA VAL A 140 37.68 9.64 43.55
C VAL A 140 37.71 9.17 45.00
#